data_AF-A0A2V9Y1B7-F1
#
_entry.id   AF-A0A2V9Y1B7-F1
#
_cell.length_a   1.000
_cell.length_b   1.000
_cell.length_c   1.000
_cell.angle_alpha   90.00
_cell.angle_beta   90.00
_cell.angle_gamma   90.00
#
_symmetry.space_group_name_H-M   'P 1'
#
loop_
_entity.id
_entity.type
_entity.pdbx_description
1 polymer ?
#
loop_
_entity_poly.entity_id
_entity_poly.type
_entity_poly.pdbx_seq_one_letter_code
_entity_poly.pdbx_strand_id
1 'polypeptide(L)'
;MYDDREYFWVVLCKNHRFHHKGNTSYSHQIVLAETDAFSPLPMLTQQVSVRCDACGEEYTYKPAEILRGEMETAPAFVPHPMFK
;
A
#
# COMPACT_ATOMS: atom_id res chain seq x y z
N MET A 1 -7.76 25.01 9.67
CA MET A 1 -6.69 24.46 8.82
C MET A 1 -6.34 23.11 9.39
N TYR A 2 -7.07 22.07 8.98
CA TYR A 2 -6.65 20.70 9.27
C TYR A 2 -5.81 20.29 8.05
N ASP A 3 -4.59 19.84 8.31
CA ASP A 3 -3.84 19.07 7.32
C ASP A 3 -4.63 17.76 7.16
N ASP A 4 -5.45 17.65 6.11
CA ASP A 4 -6.17 16.43 5.70
C ASP A 4 -5.16 15.41 5.14
N ARG A 5 -4.05 15.18 5.86
CA ARG A 5 -3.10 14.11 5.52
C ARG A 5 -3.64 12.82 6.09
N GLU A 6 -4.08 11.99 5.19
CA GLU A 6 -4.56 10.66 5.49
C GLU A 6 -3.39 9.69 5.36
N TYR A 7 -3.26 8.81 6.35
CA TYR A 7 -2.22 7.80 6.34
C TYR A 7 -2.85 6.48 5.91
N PHE A 8 -2.10 5.72 5.13
CA PHE A 8 -2.53 4.41 4.67
C PHE A 8 -1.43 3.38 4.82
N TRP A 9 -1.82 2.14 5.12
CA TRP A 9 -0.95 0.99 4.91
C TRP A 9 -0.86 0.73 3.41
N VAL A 10 0.37 0.70 2.90
CA VAL A 10 0.65 0.51 1.47
C VAL A 10 1.73 -0.52 1.25
N VAL A 11 1.72 -1.16 0.09
CA VAL A 11 2.82 -2.00 -0.39
C VAL A 11 3.27 -1.54 -1.77
N LEU A 12 4.53 -1.79 -2.10
CA LEU A 12 5.07 -1.49 -3.42
C LEU A 12 4.83 -2.67 -4.37
N CYS A 13 4.22 -2.43 -5.53
CA CYS A 13 4.03 -3.46 -6.54
C CYS A 13 5.38 -4.06 -6.95
N LYS A 14 5.55 -5.39 -6.85
CA LYS A 14 6.80 -6.09 -7.22
C LYS A 14 7.04 -6.12 -8.74
N ASN A 15 6.01 -5.84 -9.54
CA ASN A 15 6.14 -5.78 -10.99
C ASN A 15 6.71 -4.44 -11.45
N HIS A 16 7.96 -4.16 -11.08
CA HIS A 16 8.66 -2.92 -11.43
C HIS A 16 8.67 -2.70 -12.94
N ARG A 17 8.82 -3.76 -13.75
CA ARG A 17 8.86 -3.67 -15.21
C ARG A 17 7.61 -2.99 -15.80
N PHE A 18 6.43 -3.26 -15.24
CA PHE A 18 5.18 -2.62 -15.70
C PHE A 18 5.12 -1.14 -15.35
N HIS A 19 5.69 -0.76 -14.20
CA HIS A 19 5.66 0.60 -13.67
C HIS A 19 6.83 1.49 -14.13
N HIS A 20 7.92 0.88 -14.61
CA HIS A 20 9.11 1.54 -15.16
C HIS A 20 8.87 2.15 -16.57
N LYS A 21 7.76 2.86 -16.78
CA LYS A 21 7.48 3.63 -18.01
C LYS A 21 8.34 4.91 -18.11
N GLY A 22 9.66 4.77 -18.00
CA GLY A 22 10.63 5.86 -18.16
C GLY A 22 11.21 6.42 -16.85
N ASN A 23 10.66 6.07 -15.69
CA ASN A 23 11.24 6.45 -14.40
C ASN A 23 11.59 5.22 -13.57
N THR A 24 12.89 4.95 -13.41
CA THR A 24 13.39 3.74 -12.74
C THR A 24 13.27 3.78 -11.22
N SER A 25 12.94 4.93 -10.64
CA SER A 25 12.68 5.10 -9.21
C SER A 25 11.18 5.00 -8.86
N TYR A 26 10.29 4.94 -9.86
CA TYR A 26 8.86 4.89 -9.61
C TYR A 26 8.43 3.48 -9.20
N SER A 27 7.96 3.37 -7.96
CA SER A 27 7.30 2.17 -7.43
C SER A 27 5.83 2.49 -7.20
N HIS A 28 4.95 1.69 -7.80
CA HIS A 28 3.50 1.85 -7.61
C HIS A 28 3.10 1.43 -6.20
N GLN A 29 2.45 2.33 -5.47
CA GLN A 29 1.94 2.08 -4.13
C GLN A 29 0.51 1.56 -4.22
N ILE A 30 0.29 0.38 -3.66
CA ILE A 30 -1.03 -0.26 -3.57
C ILE A 30 -1.55 -0.02 -2.16
N VAL A 31 -2.71 0.60 -2.04
CA VAL A 31 -3.34 0.92 -0.76
C VAL A 31 -4.06 -0.30 -0.20
N LEU A 32 -3.78 -0.62 1.08
CA LEU A 32 -4.34 -1.75 1.79
C LEU A 32 -5.42 -1.34 2.78
N ALA A 33 -5.18 -0.29 3.57
CA ALA A 33 -6.09 0.15 4.62
C ALA A 33 -5.76 1.57 5.08
N GLU A 34 -6.76 2.25 5.62
CA GLU A 34 -6.59 3.50 6.36
C GLU A 34 -5.82 3.25 7.67
N THR A 35 -4.99 4.21 8.05
CA THR A 35 -4.26 4.24 9.32
C THR A 35 -4.01 5.70 9.74
N ASP A 36 -3.27 5.89 10.83
CA ASP A 36 -2.84 7.20 11.30
C ASP A 36 -1.31 7.28 11.41
N ALA A 37 -0.80 8.48 11.69
CA ALA A 37 0.64 8.78 11.79
C ALA A 37 1.36 8.05 12.94
N PHE A 38 0.63 7.43 13.86
CA PHE A 38 1.15 6.87 15.11
C PHE A 38 0.84 5.38 15.27
N SER A 39 -0.26 4.89 14.70
CA SER A 39 -0.68 3.51 14.83
C SER A 39 0.39 2.53 14.33
N PRO A 40 0.73 1.51 15.13
CA PRO A 40 1.62 0.46 14.69
C PRO A 40 0.92 -0.41 13.65
N LEU A 41 1.71 -1.06 12.79
CA LEU A 41 1.17 -2.07 11.87
C LEU A 41 0.47 -3.15 12.71
N PRO A 42 -0.77 -3.55 12.38
CA PRO A 42 -1.41 -4.67 13.06
C PRO A 42 -0.49 -5.89 13.01
N MET A 43 -0.52 -6.71 14.07
CA MET A 43 0.31 -7.91 14.15
C MET A 43 -0.12 -8.94 13.10
N LEU A 44 0.40 -8.78 11.89
CA LEU A 44 0.23 -9.72 10.80
C LEU A 44 1.25 -10.85 11.02
N THR A 45 0.79 -11.99 11.52
CA THR A 45 1.64 -13.19 11.69
C THR A 45 1.86 -13.93 10.37
N GLN A 46 1.06 -13.61 9.36
CA GLN A 46 1.06 -14.23 8.05
C GLN A 46 1.40 -13.22 6.95
N GLN A 47 1.86 -13.76 5.83
CA GLN A 47 2.07 -12.96 4.63
C GLN A 47 0.73 -12.57 4.02
N VAL A 48 0.69 -11.39 3.39
CA VAL A 48 -0.52 -10.80 2.79
C VAL A 48 -0.43 -10.94 1.28
N SER A 49 -1.41 -11.58 0.65
CA SER A 49 -1.51 -11.62 -0.82
C SER A 49 -2.24 -10.38 -1.31
N VAL A 50 -1.54 -9.52 -2.05
CA VAL A 50 -2.07 -8.25 -2.54
C VAL A 50 -2.05 -8.25 -4.05
N ARG A 51 -3.18 -7.90 -4.64
CA ARG A 51 -3.32 -7.68 -6.08
C ARG A 51 -3.10 -6.22 -6.43
N CYS A 52 -2.22 -5.95 -7.38
CA CYS A 52 -1.97 -4.61 -7.89
C CYS A 52 -3.18 -4.11 -8.70
N ASP A 53 -3.67 -2.92 -8.37
CA ASP A 53 -4.76 -2.25 -9.08
C ASP A 53 -4.39 -1.81 -10.51
N ALA A 54 -3.09 -1.59 -10.77
CA ALA A 54 -2.61 -1.07 -12.03
C ALA A 54 -2.09 -2.15 -13.00
N CYS A 55 -1.34 -3.14 -12.51
CA CYS A 55 -0.83 -4.23 -13.37
C CYS A 55 -1.69 -5.50 -13.32
N GLY A 56 -2.57 -5.63 -12.33
CA GLY A 56 -3.47 -6.77 -12.17
C GLY A 56 -2.84 -8.01 -11.54
N GLU A 57 -1.53 -8.04 -11.35
CA GLU A 57 -0.80 -9.18 -10.79
C GLU A 57 -0.90 -9.24 -9.26
N GLU A 58 -0.97 -10.47 -8.74
CA GLU A 58 -1.02 -10.74 -7.31
C GLU A 58 0.36 -11.18 -6.79
N TYR A 59 0.79 -10.55 -5.70
CA TYR A 59 2.04 -10.87 -5.02
C TYR A 59 1.83 -11.02 -3.53
N THR A 60 2.65 -11.86 -2.92
CA THR A 60 2.67 -12.05 -1.48
C THR A 60 3.70 -11.14 -0.82
N TYR A 61 3.29 -10.46 0.24
CA TYR A 61 4.07 -9.48 0.99
C TYR A 61 4.23 -9.89 2.44
N LYS A 62 5.45 -9.74 2.96
CA LYS A 62 5.71 -9.88 4.39
C LYS A 62 5.22 -8.63 5.13
N PRO A 63 4.88 -8.73 6.43
CA PRO A 63 4.56 -7.56 7.26
C PRO A 63 5.62 -6.47 7.20
N ALA A 64 6.91 -6.85 7.11
CA ALA A 64 8.03 -5.92 6.97
C ALA A 64 8.09 -5.16 5.62
N GLU A 65 7.37 -5.62 4.60
CA GLU A 65 7.24 -4.93 3.30
C GLU A 65 6.05 -3.96 3.29
N ILE A 66 5.23 -3.94 4.34
CA ILE A 66 4.08 -3.05 4.47
C ILE A 66 4.57 -1.75 5.08
N LEU A 67 4.34 -0.67 4.35
CA LEU A 67 4.80 0.66 4.67
C LEU A 67 3.62 1.53 5.04
N ARG A 68 3.89 2.59 5.80
CA ARG A 68 2.92 3.67 5.99
C ARG A 68 3.16 4.73 4.94
N GLY A 69 2.18 4.93 4.07
CA GLY A 69 2.14 6.00 3.08
C GLY A 69 1.34 7.19 3.60
N GLU A 70 1.86 8.40 3.39
CA GLU A 70 1.12 9.64 3.56
C GLU A 70 0.51 10.02 2.20
N MET A 71 -0.79 10.31 2.16
CA MET A 71 -1.48 10.75 0.95
C MET A 71 -2.33 11.99 1.25
N GLU A 72 -2.34 12.93 0.31
CA GLU A 72 -3.13 14.17 0.41
C GLU A 72 -4.61 13.94 0.09
N THR A 73 -4.98 12.77 -0.40
CA THR A 73 -6.37 12.44 -0.76
C THR A 73 -6.58 10.95 -0.63
N ALA A 74 -7.62 10.54 0.13
CA ALA A 74 -8.09 9.17 0.16
C ALA A 74 -8.41 8.67 -1.25
N PRO A 75 -7.63 7.72 -1.79
CA PRO A 75 -8.02 7.07 -3.03
C PRO A 75 -9.27 6.21 -2.77
N ALA A 76 -10.07 5.99 -3.80
CA ALA A 76 -11.07 4.93 -3.73
C ALA A 76 -10.33 3.57 -3.76
N PHE A 77 -10.20 2.91 -2.61
CA PHE A 77 -9.60 1.59 -2.49
C PHE A 77 -10.52 0.62 -1.75
N VAL A 78 -10.30 -0.68 -1.93
CA VAL A 78 -11.01 -1.73 -1.19
C VAL A 78 -10.09 -2.19 -0.06
N PRO A 79 -10.49 -2.05 1.22
CA PRO A 79 -9.66 -2.48 2.33
C PRO A 79 -9.32 -3.95 2.23
N HIS A 80 -8.04 -4.26 2.41
CA HIS A 80 -7.55 -5.62 2.36
C HIS A 80 -8.19 -6.43 3.51
N PRO A 81 -8.68 -7.66 3.27
CA PRO A 81 -9.40 -8.45 4.28
C PRO A 81 -8.66 -8.65 5.62
N MET A 82 -7.33 -8.59 5.60
CA MET A 82 -6.47 -8.71 6.79
C MET A 82 -6.33 -7.43 7.62
N PHE A 83 -6.87 -6.31 7.15
CA PHE A 83 -6.79 -5.00 7.80
C PHE A 83 -8.19 -4.47 8.19
N LYS A 84 -9.14 -5.37 8.46
CA LYS A 84 -10.46 -5.03 9.00
C LYS A 84 -10.43 -4.79 10.50
#